data_AF-A0A8B8F3G5-F1
#
_entry.id   AF-A0A8B8F3G5-F1
#
_cell.length_a   1.000
_cell.length_b   1.000
_cell.length_c   1.000
_cell.angle_alpha   90.00
_cell.angle_beta   90.00
_cell.angle_gamma   90.00
#
_symmetry.space_group_name_H-M   'P 1'
#
loop_
_entity.id
_entity.type
_entity.pdbx_description
1 polymer ?
#
loop_
_entity_poly.entity_id
_entity_poly.type
_entity_poly.pdbx_seq_one_letter_code
_entity_poly.pdbx_strand_id
1 'polypeptide(L)'
;MMIKVFNKIPFLKSLIKLRARKIDIVETIEECELIANKLEKSTSYLPILGLDCEWVTQNDIRHPVAMLQIADNNGMCSLIRLSKLETIPTSLSNILGNSNIIKVGVAILDDAHLLMNDYNIQVSGCIDLRYLAKECSLQERSLSALAYELLGCELDKDWRVRASNWEAELLNDRQIKYAAMDAFVAIKIFEQFRNIKISWWNWLFLTEKQKWNDFIVKYSEYIDLPYKNMKSNGNTTFKSKSNIRSYSTSTIKAAQVYDNCLMENIDGTVMSTCSHKKVDWYISQGLAKLVKDNPRTIRLNFSADLKNRKDKFSVLPRENICTVCGRPEYFRKKKIIPKEFVRHMPTAYKSHIPHDTLLLCYWCHIKSNTFDSTIRKKLFDICKTNEVNPNEYRKIPAYVKIMRSKSLAQTLLKSRHKLPDKIIYELKLEIAEIYNIKPNRVFDSFLETLVTIKSLKYENDSQHNNAAKKVVEHFLERNALNELKTMWRQHFLNTMKPKYLPTLWSVSYDG
;
A
#
# COMPACT_ATOMS: atom_id res chain seq x y z
N MET A 1 47.42 -0.80 0.50
CA MET A 1 47.10 0.62 0.28
C MET A 1 46.21 0.75 -0.96
N MET A 2 44.91 0.45 -0.84
CA MET A 2 43.93 0.68 -1.92
C MET A 2 43.09 1.89 -1.53
N ILE A 3 43.26 2.96 -2.31
CA ILE A 3 42.72 4.28 -2.07
C ILE A 3 41.19 4.21 -2.12
N LYS A 4 40.54 4.62 -1.01
CA LYS A 4 39.11 4.99 -0.98
C LYS A 4 38.91 6.19 -1.92
N VAL A 5 38.51 5.95 -3.16
CA VAL A 5 37.96 6.99 -4.04
C VAL A 5 36.46 6.74 -4.20
N PHE A 6 35.69 7.04 -3.15
CA PHE A 6 34.35 7.57 -3.33
C PHE A 6 34.42 9.03 -2.91
N ASN A 7 35.10 9.84 -3.74
CA ASN A 7 35.00 11.27 -3.62
C ASN A 7 33.57 11.67 -3.95
N LYS A 8 32.87 12.09 -2.90
CA LYS A 8 31.77 13.05 -2.92
C LYS A 8 31.86 13.92 -4.18
N ILE A 9 30.83 13.91 -5.03
CA ILE A 9 30.56 15.13 -5.78
C ILE A 9 30.36 16.19 -4.69
N PRO A 10 31.22 17.22 -4.60
CA PRO A 10 31.04 18.27 -3.62
C PRO A 10 29.62 18.79 -3.79
N PHE A 11 28.92 19.06 -2.68
CA PHE A 11 27.85 20.04 -2.74
C PHE A 11 28.47 21.27 -3.38
N LEU A 12 28.20 21.50 -4.67
CA LEU A 12 28.46 22.78 -5.28
C LEU A 12 27.48 23.69 -4.55
N LYS A 13 27.92 24.24 -3.40
CA LYS A 13 27.37 25.48 -2.87
C LYS A 13 27.58 26.46 -4.00
N SER A 14 26.58 26.53 -4.85
CA SER A 14 26.52 27.46 -5.95
C SER A 14 26.58 28.82 -5.29
N LEU A 15 27.74 29.48 -5.36
CA LEU A 15 27.93 30.88 -4.98
C LEU A 15 27.08 31.83 -5.87
N ILE A 16 26.32 31.28 -6.82
CA ILE A 16 25.34 32.02 -7.62
C ILE A 16 24.19 32.40 -6.70
N LYS A 17 23.96 33.71 -6.58
CA LYS A 17 22.81 34.29 -5.89
C LYS A 17 21.53 33.72 -6.53
N LEU A 18 20.90 32.78 -5.84
CA LEU A 18 19.63 32.19 -6.28
C LEU A 18 18.55 33.26 -6.25
N ARG A 19 17.97 33.52 -7.42
CA ARG A 19 16.81 34.39 -7.59
C ARG A 19 15.97 33.84 -8.73
N ALA A 20 14.65 33.93 -8.59
CA ALA A 20 13.76 33.82 -9.73
C ALA A 20 14.19 34.86 -10.77
N ARG A 21 14.34 34.44 -12.03
CA ARG A 21 14.76 35.34 -13.12
C ARG A 21 13.63 36.25 -13.54
N LYS A 22 12.41 35.72 -13.49
CA LYS A 22 11.20 36.43 -13.86
C LYS A 22 10.07 36.02 -12.92
N ILE A 23 9.38 37.01 -12.36
CA ILE A 23 8.20 36.82 -11.52
C ILE A 23 7.01 37.44 -12.25
N ASP A 24 6.03 36.62 -12.62
CA ASP A 24 4.76 37.07 -13.19
C ASP A 24 3.71 37.07 -12.06
N ILE A 25 3.04 38.20 -11.81
CA ILE A 25 1.87 38.27 -10.92
C ILE A 25 0.64 38.15 -11.82
N VAL A 26 -0.26 37.23 -11.49
CA VAL A 26 -1.42 36.90 -12.32
C VAL A 26 -2.68 37.15 -11.52
N GLU A 27 -3.49 38.09 -11.99
CA GLU A 27 -4.73 38.52 -11.32
C GLU A 27 -5.96 38.36 -12.21
N THR A 28 -5.80 38.14 -13.52
CA THR A 28 -6.92 37.88 -14.44
C THR A 28 -6.91 36.50 -15.09
N ILE A 29 -8.07 36.11 -15.65
CA ILE A 29 -8.26 34.84 -16.36
C ILE A 29 -7.35 34.79 -17.61
N GLU A 30 -7.24 35.88 -18.36
CA GLU A 30 -6.42 35.97 -19.58
C GLU A 30 -4.92 35.83 -19.27
N GLU A 31 -4.46 36.46 -18.19
CA GLU A 31 -3.09 36.31 -17.71
C GLU A 31 -2.81 34.86 -17.28
N CYS A 32 -3.78 34.23 -16.63
CA CYS A 32 -3.69 32.85 -16.21
C CYS A 32 -3.63 31.89 -17.40
N GLU A 33 -4.43 32.10 -18.44
CA GLU A 33 -4.35 31.38 -19.71
C GLU A 33 -2.98 31.55 -20.39
N LEU A 34 -2.44 32.77 -20.39
CA LEU A 34 -1.10 33.05 -20.93
C LEU A 34 -0.02 32.30 -20.14
N ILE A 35 -0.13 32.28 -18.80
CA ILE A 35 0.81 31.54 -17.95
C ILE A 35 0.69 30.03 -18.19
N ALA A 36 -0.52 29.48 -18.30
CA ALA A 36 -0.72 28.07 -18.60
C ALA A 36 0.01 27.67 -19.90
N ASN A 37 -0.17 28.45 -20.98
CA ASN A 37 0.54 28.25 -22.24
C ASN A 37 2.08 28.32 -22.10
N LYS A 38 2.60 29.23 -21.26
CA LYS A 38 4.05 29.30 -20.99
C LYS A 38 4.53 28.08 -20.22
N LEU A 39 3.77 27.61 -19.23
CA LEU A 39 4.09 26.44 -18.42
C LEU A 39 4.12 25.17 -19.28
N GLU A 40 3.15 24.98 -20.16
CA GLU A 40 3.11 23.85 -21.10
C GLU A 40 4.36 23.83 -22.01
N LYS A 41 4.74 25.00 -22.57
CA LYS A 41 5.97 25.12 -23.36
C LYS A 41 7.22 24.81 -22.54
N SER A 42 7.32 25.35 -21.32
CA SER A 42 8.49 25.14 -20.44
C SER A 42 8.66 23.68 -20.02
N THR A 43 7.55 22.94 -19.89
CA THR A 43 7.53 21.53 -19.43
C THR A 43 7.68 20.52 -20.57
N SER A 44 7.77 20.96 -21.83
CA SER A 44 7.92 20.08 -23.00
C SER A 44 9.23 19.28 -23.02
N TYR A 45 10.33 19.87 -22.52
CA TYR A 45 11.65 19.21 -22.49
C TYR A 45 11.91 18.47 -21.18
N LEU A 46 11.72 19.15 -20.05
CA LEU A 46 11.78 18.58 -18.70
C LEU A 46 10.46 18.88 -18.00
N PRO A 47 9.57 17.89 -17.83
CA PRO A 47 8.22 18.11 -17.32
C PRO A 47 8.22 18.20 -15.79
N ILE A 48 8.73 19.32 -15.26
CA ILE A 48 8.79 19.62 -13.83
C ILE A 48 8.32 21.03 -13.51
N LEU A 49 7.60 21.17 -12.40
CA LEU A 49 7.19 22.43 -11.80
C LEU A 49 7.42 22.41 -10.29
N GLY A 50 7.75 23.56 -9.72
CA GLY A 50 7.72 23.80 -8.29
C GLY A 50 6.37 24.37 -7.91
N LEU A 51 5.80 23.94 -6.79
CA LEU A 51 4.48 24.37 -6.34
C LEU A 51 4.47 24.69 -4.85
N ASP A 52 3.80 25.78 -4.49
CA ASP A 52 3.43 26.10 -3.11
C ASP A 52 2.06 26.81 -3.09
N CYS A 53 1.49 27.06 -1.92
CA CYS A 53 0.25 27.83 -1.73
C CYS A 53 0.32 28.76 -0.52
N GLU A 54 -0.38 29.89 -0.60
CA GLU A 54 -0.53 30.84 0.50
C GLU A 54 -2.00 31.23 0.73
N TRP A 55 -2.38 31.45 1.99
CA TRP A 55 -3.75 31.76 2.40
C TRP A 55 -3.81 32.64 3.64
N VAL A 56 -4.95 33.27 3.87
CA VAL A 56 -5.22 34.06 5.08
C VAL A 56 -5.88 33.17 6.14
N THR A 57 -5.51 33.37 7.41
CA THR A 57 -6.21 32.78 8.56
C THR A 57 -6.68 33.91 9.46
N GLN A 58 -7.98 34.00 9.67
CA GLN A 58 -8.60 35.01 10.53
C GLN A 58 -9.48 34.31 11.56
N ASN A 59 -9.31 34.64 12.85
CA ASN A 59 -10.06 34.04 13.95
C ASN A 59 -10.01 32.49 13.96
N ASP A 60 -8.83 31.91 13.74
CA ASP A 60 -8.59 30.46 13.62
C ASP A 60 -9.33 29.76 12.46
N ILE A 61 -9.94 30.52 11.55
CA ILE A 61 -10.60 30.01 10.35
C ILE A 61 -9.69 30.29 9.15
N ARG A 62 -9.37 29.23 8.41
CA ARG A 62 -8.62 29.34 7.15
C ARG A 62 -9.56 29.82 6.05
N HIS A 63 -9.18 30.87 5.35
CA HIS A 63 -9.82 31.25 4.08
C HIS A 63 -9.40 30.28 2.96
N PRO A 64 -10.11 30.27 1.82
CA PRO A 64 -9.63 29.61 0.62
C PRO A 64 -8.19 30.02 0.26
N VAL A 65 -7.47 29.16 -0.47
CA VAL A 65 -6.11 29.48 -0.96
C VAL A 65 -6.12 30.80 -1.72
N ALA A 66 -5.42 31.81 -1.21
CA ALA A 66 -5.40 33.14 -1.82
C ALA A 66 -4.45 33.21 -3.02
N MET A 67 -3.35 32.45 -2.96
CA MET A 67 -2.32 32.45 -3.99
C MET A 67 -1.74 31.05 -4.22
N LEU A 68 -1.56 30.71 -5.49
CA LEU A 68 -0.83 29.54 -5.96
C LEU A 68 0.48 30.00 -6.59
N GLN A 69 1.61 29.45 -6.13
CA GLN A 69 2.92 29.73 -6.72
C GLN A 69 3.34 28.56 -7.62
N ILE A 70 3.74 28.87 -8.86
CA ILE A 70 4.24 27.87 -9.81
C ILE A 70 5.57 28.33 -10.38
N ALA A 71 6.61 27.53 -10.23
CA ALA A 71 7.91 27.79 -10.83
C ALA A 71 8.25 26.77 -11.92
N ASP A 72 9.01 27.18 -12.93
CA ASP A 72 9.60 26.29 -13.92
C ASP A 72 11.12 26.11 -13.69
N ASN A 73 11.73 25.18 -14.43
CA ASN A 73 13.17 24.93 -14.33
C ASN A 73 14.04 26.04 -14.95
N ASN A 74 13.48 26.92 -15.78
CA ASN A 74 14.18 28.04 -16.44
C ASN A 74 14.27 29.30 -15.56
N GLY A 75 13.56 29.33 -14.44
CA GLY A 75 13.56 30.43 -13.48
C GLY A 75 12.41 31.43 -13.63
N MET A 76 11.35 31.04 -14.35
CA MET A 76 10.04 31.71 -14.30
C MET A 76 9.31 31.28 -13.03
N CYS A 77 8.70 32.24 -12.34
CA CYS A 77 7.79 32.00 -11.23
C CYS A 77 6.50 32.80 -11.44
N SER A 78 5.37 32.13 -11.43
CA SER A 78 4.06 32.75 -11.55
C SER A 78 3.36 32.72 -10.21
N LEU A 79 2.91 33.89 -9.75
CA LEU A 79 2.14 34.08 -8.53
C LEU A 79 0.69 34.31 -8.93
N ILE A 80 -0.10 33.23 -8.93
CA ILE A 80 -1.50 33.26 -9.37
C ILE A 80 -2.38 33.58 -8.18
N ARG A 81 -3.00 34.77 -8.21
CA ARG A 81 -3.88 35.25 -7.14
C ARG A 81 -5.28 34.67 -7.28
N LEU A 82 -5.44 33.43 -6.83
CA LEU A 82 -6.72 32.70 -6.88
C LEU A 82 -7.86 33.47 -6.21
N SER A 83 -7.59 34.27 -5.18
CA SER A 83 -8.61 35.12 -4.53
C SER A 83 -9.13 36.27 -5.40
N LYS A 84 -8.44 36.59 -6.51
CA LYS A 84 -8.81 37.65 -7.46
C LYS A 84 -9.52 37.10 -8.70
N LEU A 85 -9.52 35.78 -8.90
CA LEU A 85 -10.15 35.13 -10.04
C LEU A 85 -11.60 34.75 -9.73
N GLU A 86 -12.52 35.07 -10.63
CA GLU A 86 -13.92 34.63 -10.52
C GLU A 86 -14.07 33.13 -10.80
N THR A 87 -13.28 32.62 -11.73
CA THR A 87 -13.27 31.20 -12.11
C THR A 87 -11.84 30.74 -12.42
N ILE A 88 -11.60 29.44 -12.26
CA ILE A 88 -10.30 28.85 -12.60
C ILE A 88 -10.31 28.40 -14.06
N PRO A 89 -9.38 28.89 -14.91
CA PRO A 89 -9.32 28.48 -16.30
C PRO A 89 -8.99 26.99 -16.43
N THR A 90 -9.67 26.30 -17.34
CA THR A 90 -9.46 24.86 -17.60
C THR A 90 -8.02 24.56 -18.00
N SER A 91 -7.32 25.46 -18.67
CA SER A 91 -5.91 25.28 -19.04
C SER A 91 -4.99 25.15 -17.83
N LEU A 92 -5.20 25.95 -16.79
CA LEU A 92 -4.45 25.84 -15.53
C LEU A 92 -4.76 24.50 -14.86
N SER A 93 -6.03 24.14 -14.74
CA SER A 93 -6.47 22.86 -14.17
C SER A 93 -5.89 21.66 -14.92
N ASN A 94 -5.83 21.71 -16.25
CA ASN A 94 -5.25 20.65 -17.08
C ASN A 94 -3.76 20.46 -16.81
N ILE A 95 -2.98 21.55 -16.69
CA ILE A 95 -1.55 21.47 -16.41
C ILE A 95 -1.29 20.91 -15.01
N LEU A 96 -2.04 21.37 -14.02
CA LEU A 96 -1.93 20.88 -12.64
C LEU A 96 -2.36 19.42 -12.52
N GLY A 97 -3.42 19.02 -13.23
CA GLY A 97 -3.94 17.65 -13.26
C GLY A 97 -3.12 16.66 -14.09
N ASN A 98 -2.25 17.13 -14.99
CA ASN A 98 -1.43 16.28 -15.85
C ASN A 98 -0.35 15.54 -15.05
N SER A 99 -0.54 14.24 -14.84
CA SER A 99 0.39 13.37 -14.10
C SER A 99 1.76 13.16 -14.76
N ASN A 100 1.91 13.54 -16.04
CA ASN A 100 3.21 13.49 -16.73
C ASN A 100 4.10 14.70 -16.42
N ILE A 101 3.52 15.77 -15.87
CA ILE A 101 4.24 16.92 -15.34
C ILE A 101 4.38 16.73 -13.85
N ILE A 102 5.62 16.60 -13.37
CA ILE A 102 5.92 16.40 -11.96
C ILE A 102 5.87 17.73 -11.22
N LYS A 103 5.16 17.78 -10.10
CA LYS A 103 5.11 18.95 -9.22
C LYS A 103 5.91 18.63 -7.96
N VAL A 104 6.79 19.53 -7.54
CA VAL A 104 7.68 19.31 -6.41
C VAL A 104 7.54 20.40 -5.37
N GLY A 105 7.59 20.00 -4.10
CA GLY A 105 7.44 20.90 -2.95
C GLY A 105 7.64 20.15 -1.64
N VAL A 106 7.60 20.87 -0.53
CA VAL A 106 7.60 20.28 0.81
C VAL A 106 6.18 20.33 1.34
N ALA A 107 5.59 19.18 1.68
CA ALA A 107 4.17 19.09 2.02
C ALA A 107 3.19 19.41 0.89
N ILE A 108 3.67 19.34 -0.36
CA ILE A 108 2.90 19.64 -1.58
C ILE A 108 1.53 18.94 -1.70
N LEU A 109 1.37 17.74 -1.14
CA LEU A 109 0.06 17.06 -1.18
C LEU A 109 -0.97 17.71 -0.26
N ASP A 110 -0.53 18.36 0.82
CA ASP A 110 -1.40 19.16 1.67
C ASP A 110 -1.93 20.34 0.82
N ASP A 111 -1.08 21.04 0.08
CA ASP A 111 -1.47 22.12 -0.84
C ASP A 111 -2.40 21.64 -1.97
N ALA A 112 -2.09 20.48 -2.56
CA ALA A 112 -2.97 19.84 -3.55
C ALA A 112 -4.36 19.53 -3.00
N HIS A 113 -4.45 19.09 -1.74
CA HIS A 113 -5.73 18.87 -1.07
C HIS A 113 -6.47 20.19 -0.81
N LEU A 114 -5.76 21.28 -0.49
CA LEU A 114 -6.36 22.61 -0.35
C LEU A 114 -6.95 23.09 -1.68
N LEU A 115 -6.18 23.02 -2.78
CA LEU A 115 -6.62 23.42 -4.12
C LEU A 115 -7.83 22.61 -4.61
N MET A 116 -7.88 21.31 -4.31
CA MET A 116 -9.05 20.48 -4.61
C MET A 116 -10.28 20.90 -3.81
N ASN A 117 -10.14 21.15 -2.51
CA ASN A 117 -11.29 21.48 -1.66
C ASN A 117 -11.84 22.88 -1.95
N ASP A 118 -10.96 23.83 -2.23
CA ASP A 118 -11.33 25.25 -2.35
C ASP A 118 -11.79 25.61 -3.75
N TYR A 119 -11.16 25.01 -4.77
CA TYR A 119 -11.32 25.40 -6.17
C TYR A 119 -11.63 24.22 -7.10
N ASN A 120 -11.77 22.99 -6.56
CA ASN A 120 -11.95 21.76 -7.34
C ASN A 120 -10.83 21.53 -8.38
N ILE A 121 -9.61 21.99 -8.06
CA ILE A 121 -8.42 21.80 -8.88
C ILE A 121 -7.75 20.49 -8.46
N GLN A 122 -7.77 19.49 -9.35
CA GLN A 122 -6.99 18.28 -9.14
C GLN A 122 -5.52 18.53 -9.49
N VAL A 123 -4.62 18.27 -8.54
CA VAL A 123 -3.17 18.26 -8.79
C VAL A 123 -2.67 16.82 -8.78
N SER A 124 -2.03 16.39 -9.87
CA SER A 124 -1.44 15.05 -10.00
C SER A 124 0.05 15.14 -10.36
N GLY A 125 0.82 14.11 -10.04
CA GLY A 125 2.26 14.08 -10.30
C GLY A 125 3.10 14.71 -9.19
N CYS A 126 2.59 14.78 -7.97
CA CYS A 126 3.25 15.44 -6.84
C CYS A 126 4.38 14.57 -6.25
N ILE A 127 5.57 15.13 -6.04
CA ILE A 127 6.67 14.49 -5.31
C ILE A 127 7.08 15.39 -4.15
N ASP A 128 6.93 14.87 -2.93
CA ASP A 128 7.36 15.57 -1.73
C ASP A 128 8.88 15.45 -1.54
N LEU A 129 9.57 16.59 -1.53
CA LEU A 129 11.03 16.69 -1.42
C LEU A 129 11.59 16.05 -0.15
N ARG A 130 10.76 15.92 0.89
CA ARG A 130 11.17 15.30 2.15
C ARG A 130 11.47 13.81 2.02
N TYR A 131 10.95 13.12 1.00
CA TYR A 131 11.34 11.74 0.68
C TYR A 131 12.76 11.67 0.12
N LEU A 132 13.07 12.54 -0.83
CA LEU A 132 14.39 12.65 -1.45
C LEU A 132 15.46 13.06 -0.42
N ALA A 133 15.11 13.99 0.48
CA ALA A 133 15.93 14.36 1.63
C ALA A 133 16.24 13.15 2.54
N LYS A 134 15.21 12.34 2.86
CA LYS A 134 15.37 11.13 3.67
C LYS A 134 16.28 10.10 3.00
N GLU A 135 16.15 9.88 1.69
CA GLU A 135 17.06 9.00 0.95
C GLU A 135 18.52 9.49 0.89
N CYS A 136 18.72 10.80 1.00
CA CYS A 136 20.04 11.41 1.10
C CYS A 136 20.55 11.47 2.56
N SER A 137 19.83 10.86 3.50
CA SER A 137 20.14 10.87 4.94
C SER A 137 20.20 12.28 5.56
N LEU A 138 19.48 13.24 4.99
CA LEU A 138 19.34 14.57 5.56
C LEU A 138 18.43 14.53 6.79
N GLN A 139 18.90 15.15 7.88
CA GLN A 139 18.21 15.20 9.16
C GLN A 139 17.07 16.21 9.13
N GLU A 140 17.36 17.43 8.70
CA GLU A 140 16.38 18.49 8.53
C GLU A 140 15.67 18.38 7.18
N ARG A 141 14.35 18.62 7.17
CA ARG A 141 13.50 18.40 5.98
C ARG A 141 12.50 19.53 5.72
N SER A 142 12.65 20.66 6.39
CA SER A 142 11.91 21.87 6.00
C SER A 142 12.50 22.41 4.69
N LEU A 143 11.68 23.11 3.90
CA LEU A 143 12.14 23.74 2.66
C LEU A 143 13.35 24.65 2.91
N SER A 144 13.29 25.46 3.97
CA SER A 144 14.38 26.36 4.36
C SER A 144 15.68 25.64 4.75
N ALA A 145 15.59 24.50 5.43
CA ALA A 145 16.78 23.74 5.80
C ALA A 145 17.40 23.05 4.59
N LEU A 146 16.58 22.50 3.70
CA LEU A 146 17.03 21.90 2.45
C LEU A 146 17.65 22.94 1.52
N ALA A 147 17.05 24.13 1.42
CA ALA A 147 17.61 25.25 0.65
C ALA A 147 18.98 25.66 1.18
N TYR A 148 19.14 25.77 2.50
CA TYR A 148 20.43 26.11 3.08
C TYR A 148 21.48 25.01 2.89
N GLU A 149 21.12 23.76 3.16
CA GLU A 149 22.05 22.62 3.12
C GLU A 149 22.51 22.30 1.69
N LEU A 150 21.58 22.30 0.73
CA LEU A 150 21.85 21.87 -0.65
C LEU A 150 22.29 23.02 -1.55
N LEU A 151 21.78 24.23 -1.29
CA LEU A 151 21.97 25.38 -2.17
C LEU A 151 22.76 26.52 -1.52
N GLY A 152 22.97 26.52 -0.20
CA GLY A 152 23.52 27.65 0.52
C GLY A 152 22.59 28.88 0.55
N CYS A 153 21.30 28.67 0.29
CA CYS A 153 20.30 29.74 0.21
C CYS A 153 19.52 29.84 1.53
N GLU A 154 19.53 31.03 2.14
CA GLU A 154 18.69 31.33 3.29
C GLU A 154 17.34 31.88 2.83
N LEU A 155 16.26 31.20 3.22
CA LEU A 155 14.89 31.67 3.00
C LEU A 155 14.45 32.60 4.14
N ASP A 156 13.58 33.56 3.83
CA ASP A 156 12.95 34.41 4.84
C ASP A 156 12.02 33.53 5.71
N LYS A 157 12.26 33.49 7.02
CA LYS A 157 11.51 32.67 7.99
C LYS A 157 10.58 33.51 8.86
N ASP A 158 10.46 34.81 8.58
CA ASP A 158 9.66 35.70 9.40
C ASP A 158 8.18 35.33 9.31
N TRP A 159 7.60 35.01 10.46
CA TRP A 159 6.19 34.66 10.54
C TRP A 159 5.28 35.80 10.05
N ARG A 160 5.75 37.06 10.07
CA ARG A 160 5.01 38.23 9.60
C ARG A 160 4.75 38.22 8.10
N VAL A 161 5.63 37.61 7.29
CA VAL A 161 5.37 37.44 5.85
C VAL A 161 4.60 36.15 5.58
N ARG A 162 4.93 35.04 6.25
CA ARG A 162 4.23 33.75 6.14
C ARG A 162 2.75 33.83 6.53
N ALA A 163 2.42 34.60 7.56
CA ALA A 163 1.04 34.84 8.00
C ALA A 163 0.55 36.25 7.61
N SER A 164 1.11 36.83 6.54
CA SER A 164 0.69 38.15 6.04
C SER A 164 -0.69 38.08 5.38
N ASN A 165 -1.26 39.24 5.10
CA ASN A 165 -2.48 39.32 4.32
C ASN A 165 -2.19 39.03 2.83
N TRP A 166 -2.32 37.76 2.42
CA TRP A 166 -2.16 37.31 1.04
C TRP A 166 -3.33 37.72 0.11
N GLU A 167 -4.45 38.16 0.70
CA GLU A 167 -5.61 38.72 0.00
C GLU A 167 -5.50 40.25 -0.19
N ALA A 168 -4.41 40.89 0.28
CA ALA A 168 -4.22 42.34 0.21
C ALA A 168 -4.33 42.87 -1.23
N GLU A 169 -4.93 44.04 -1.44
CA GLU A 169 -5.15 44.59 -2.79
C GLU A 169 -3.86 44.60 -3.61
N LEU A 170 -2.78 45.11 -3.01
CA LEU A 170 -1.44 45.10 -3.56
C LEU A 170 -0.50 44.30 -2.66
N LEU A 171 0.28 43.42 -3.26
CA LEU A 171 1.34 42.69 -2.58
C LEU A 171 2.60 43.56 -2.52
N ASN A 172 3.27 43.57 -1.39
CA ASN A 172 4.55 44.25 -1.30
C ASN A 172 5.70 43.40 -1.85
N ASP A 173 6.83 44.05 -2.14
CA ASP A 173 8.06 43.42 -2.62
C ASP A 173 8.51 42.20 -1.80
N ARG A 174 8.33 42.25 -0.48
CA ARG A 174 8.75 41.17 0.42
C ARG A 174 7.87 39.94 0.23
N GLN A 175 6.55 40.12 0.16
CA GLN A 175 5.58 39.04 -0.14
C GLN A 175 5.86 38.40 -1.50
N ILE A 176 6.07 39.23 -2.54
CA ILE A 176 6.35 38.75 -3.91
C ILE A 176 7.64 37.92 -3.94
N LYS A 177 8.72 38.44 -3.34
CA LYS A 177 10.01 37.74 -3.29
C LYS A 177 9.94 36.45 -2.46
N TYR A 178 9.24 36.49 -1.33
CA TYR A 178 9.01 35.32 -0.47
C TYR A 178 8.30 34.21 -1.25
N ALA A 179 7.12 34.51 -1.80
CA ALA A 179 6.27 33.52 -2.47
C ALA A 179 6.96 32.93 -3.72
N ALA A 180 7.62 33.78 -4.51
CA ALA A 180 8.36 33.30 -5.68
C ALA A 180 9.53 32.38 -5.29
N MET A 181 10.19 32.64 -4.16
CA MET A 181 11.33 31.84 -3.73
C MET A 181 10.91 30.43 -3.31
N ASP A 182 9.80 30.27 -2.58
CA ASP A 182 9.39 28.97 -2.05
C ASP A 182 9.10 27.93 -3.15
N ALA A 183 8.40 28.33 -4.21
CA ALA A 183 8.21 27.46 -5.39
C ALA A 183 9.53 27.24 -6.18
N PHE A 184 10.34 28.28 -6.37
CA PHE A 184 11.56 28.20 -7.16
C PHE A 184 12.62 27.29 -6.53
N VAL A 185 12.87 27.45 -5.23
CA VAL A 185 13.90 26.67 -4.53
C VAL A 185 13.51 25.21 -4.41
N ALA A 186 12.21 24.87 -4.39
CA ALA A 186 11.75 23.49 -4.45
C ALA A 186 12.30 22.75 -5.70
N ILE A 187 12.28 23.40 -6.87
CA ILE A 187 12.85 22.84 -8.11
C ILE A 187 14.35 22.71 -8.00
N LYS A 188 15.03 23.73 -7.49
CA LYS A 188 16.50 23.71 -7.37
C LYS A 188 16.98 22.66 -6.37
N ILE A 189 16.26 22.44 -5.28
CA ILE A 189 16.46 21.33 -4.35
C ILE A 189 16.29 20.00 -5.07
N PHE A 190 15.21 19.84 -5.85
CA PHE A 190 14.98 18.62 -6.63
C PHE A 190 16.12 18.34 -7.61
N GLU A 191 16.57 19.35 -8.36
CA GLU A 191 17.70 19.24 -9.29
C GLU A 191 18.97 18.76 -8.57
N GLN A 192 19.25 19.26 -7.37
CA GLN A 192 20.38 18.78 -6.57
C GLN A 192 20.23 17.31 -6.18
N PHE A 193 19.06 16.89 -5.69
CA PHE A 193 18.82 15.48 -5.35
C PHE A 193 18.99 14.55 -6.55
N ARG A 194 18.51 14.97 -7.72
CA ARG A 194 18.72 14.25 -8.99
C ARG A 194 20.21 14.11 -9.28
N ASN A 195 20.97 15.19 -9.20
CA ASN A 195 22.40 15.20 -9.54
C ASN A 195 23.24 14.35 -8.57
N ILE A 196 22.92 14.35 -7.27
CA ILE A 196 23.64 13.56 -6.24
C ILE A 196 23.54 12.05 -6.50
N LYS A 197 22.43 11.60 -7.09
CA LYS A 197 22.10 10.18 -7.24
C LYS A 197 22.52 9.60 -8.59
N ILE A 198 23.05 10.44 -9.49
CA ILE A 198 23.55 10.02 -10.80
C ILE A 198 25.01 9.57 -10.65
N SER A 199 25.35 8.40 -11.21
CA SER A 199 26.74 7.94 -11.24
C SER A 199 27.58 8.87 -12.12
N TRP A 200 28.86 9.02 -11.83
CA TRP A 200 29.76 9.88 -12.63
C TRP A 200 29.73 9.54 -14.13
N TRP A 201 29.62 8.24 -14.47
CA TRP A 201 29.43 7.77 -15.84
C TRP A 201 28.11 8.25 -16.45
N ASN A 202 26.98 8.09 -15.76
CA ASN A 202 25.68 8.55 -16.26
C ASN A 202 25.61 10.08 -16.33
N TRP A 203 26.36 10.80 -15.49
CA TRP A 203 26.40 12.26 -15.50
C TRP A 203 27.09 12.80 -16.76
N LEU A 204 28.20 12.18 -17.18
CA LEU A 204 28.97 12.56 -18.37
C LEU A 204 28.30 12.18 -19.70
N PHE A 205 27.69 11.00 -19.78
CA PHE A 205 27.30 10.40 -21.07
C PHE A 205 25.80 10.41 -21.37
N LEU A 206 24.93 10.68 -20.38
CA LEU A 206 23.48 10.78 -20.63
C LEU A 206 23.07 12.22 -20.93
N THR A 207 22.09 12.37 -21.81
CA THR A 207 21.36 13.63 -22.01
C THR A 207 20.48 13.95 -20.79
N GLU A 208 20.10 15.21 -20.61
CA GLU A 208 19.19 15.61 -19.51
C GLU A 208 17.84 14.89 -19.57
N LYS A 209 17.33 14.61 -20.78
CA LYS A 209 16.10 13.84 -20.97
C LYS A 209 16.23 12.36 -20.55
N GLN A 210 17.38 11.74 -20.82
CA GLN A 210 17.65 10.37 -20.33
C GLN A 210 17.80 10.32 -18.81
N LYS A 211 18.55 11.28 -18.23
CA LYS A 211 18.67 11.43 -16.77
C LYS A 211 17.30 11.62 -16.11
N TRP A 212 16.42 12.40 -16.77
CA TRP A 212 15.06 12.60 -16.33
C TRP A 212 14.24 11.30 -16.34
N ASN A 213 14.25 10.56 -17.44
CA ASN A 213 13.50 9.31 -17.56
C ASN A 213 13.93 8.27 -16.50
N ASP A 214 15.24 8.10 -16.31
CA ASP A 214 15.78 7.20 -15.29
C ASP A 214 15.35 7.61 -13.89
N PHE A 215 15.35 8.93 -13.63
CA PHE A 215 14.88 9.47 -12.36
C PHE A 215 13.39 9.20 -12.15
N ILE A 216 12.53 9.49 -13.13
CA ILE A 216 11.09 9.28 -13.00
C ILE A 216 10.74 7.81 -12.76
N VAL A 217 11.40 6.89 -13.47
CA VAL A 217 11.21 5.44 -13.24
C VAL A 217 11.57 5.09 -11.80
N LYS A 218 12.71 5.59 -11.31
CA LYS A 218 13.21 5.31 -9.97
C LYS A 218 12.31 5.87 -8.87
N TYR A 219 11.83 7.10 -9.01
CA TYR A 219 11.03 7.78 -7.98
C TYR A 219 9.52 7.70 -8.23
N SER A 220 9.08 6.86 -9.17
CA SER A 220 7.67 6.65 -9.50
C SER A 220 6.81 6.23 -8.30
N GLU A 221 7.38 5.55 -7.31
CA GLU A 221 6.68 5.17 -6.07
C GLU A 221 6.41 6.32 -5.10
N TYR A 222 7.11 7.45 -5.27
CA TYR A 222 6.92 8.66 -4.47
C TYR A 222 5.93 9.64 -5.10
N ILE A 223 5.54 9.39 -6.36
CA ILE A 223 4.52 10.19 -7.04
C ILE A 223 3.19 10.01 -6.33
N ASP A 224 2.58 11.13 -5.94
CA ASP A 224 1.32 11.23 -5.22
C ASP A 224 1.31 10.42 -3.89
N LEU A 225 2.48 10.24 -3.27
CA LEU A 225 2.63 9.52 -2.00
C LEU A 225 2.52 10.47 -0.79
N PRO A 226 1.54 10.28 0.13
CA PRO A 226 1.38 11.15 1.31
C PRO A 226 2.52 11.05 2.31
N TYR A 227 3.19 12.18 2.58
CA TYR A 227 4.28 12.27 3.55
C TYR A 227 3.80 12.05 4.99
N LYS A 228 4.53 11.25 5.77
CA LYS A 228 4.22 10.97 7.18
C LYS A 228 5.33 11.51 8.07
N ASN A 229 5.10 12.66 8.72
CA ASN A 229 5.96 13.16 9.79
C ASN A 229 6.01 12.12 10.92
N MET A 230 7.22 11.65 11.26
CA MET A 230 7.42 11.04 12.58
C MET A 230 7.35 12.17 13.60
N LYS A 231 6.34 12.16 14.48
CA LYS A 231 6.34 13.05 15.64
C LYS A 231 7.57 12.71 16.49
N SER A 232 8.47 13.67 16.64
CA SER A 232 9.46 13.68 17.71
C SER A 232 8.73 13.84 19.04
N ASN A 233 9.04 12.97 20.00
CA ASN A 233 8.55 13.09 21.37
C ASN A 233 9.16 14.35 22.01
N GLY A 234 8.33 15.36 22.24
CA GLY A 234 8.59 16.44 23.18
C GLY A 234 7.52 16.41 24.27
N ASN A 235 7.96 16.28 25.52
CA ASN A 235 7.13 16.19 26.73
C ASN A 235 5.92 17.13 26.74
N THR A 236 4.72 16.58 26.83
CA THR A 236 3.58 17.22 27.49
C THR A 236 2.74 16.15 28.16
N THR A 237 2.69 16.22 29.49
CA THR A 237 1.78 15.48 30.35
C THR A 237 0.34 15.85 30.00
N PHE A 238 -0.42 14.94 29.38
CA PHE A 238 -1.88 15.04 29.31
C PHE A 238 -2.53 13.75 29.79
N LYS A 239 -3.41 13.96 30.79
CA LYS A 239 -4.10 12.95 31.59
C LYS A 239 -4.92 11.98 30.74
N SER A 240 -5.03 10.75 31.25
CA SER A 240 -5.87 9.70 30.70
C SER A 240 -7.34 10.11 30.66
N LYS A 241 -7.96 10.03 29.48
CA LYS A 241 -9.37 9.66 29.39
C LYS A 241 -9.48 8.36 28.60
N SER A 242 -9.79 7.32 29.37
CA SER A 242 -10.21 6.00 28.98
C SER A 242 -11.42 6.03 28.04
N ASN A 243 -11.34 5.21 26.99
CA ASN A 243 -12.41 4.48 26.31
C ASN A 243 -12.33 4.58 24.79
N ILE A 244 -11.35 3.90 24.20
CA ILE A 244 -11.45 3.39 22.83
C ILE A 244 -11.12 1.90 22.87
N ARG A 245 -12.14 1.08 22.62
CA ARG A 245 -12.06 -0.38 22.53
C ARG A 245 -10.93 -0.82 21.59
N SER A 246 -10.02 -1.65 22.12
CA SER A 246 -9.00 -2.35 21.33
C SER A 246 -9.65 -3.39 20.41
N TYR A 247 -9.53 -3.24 19.09
CA TYR A 247 -9.75 -4.35 18.17
C TYR A 247 -8.49 -5.22 18.12
N SER A 248 -8.60 -6.46 18.61
CA SER A 248 -7.51 -7.44 18.62
C SER A 248 -7.09 -7.89 17.21
N THR A 249 -5.79 -8.02 16.97
CA THR A 249 -5.16 -8.63 15.79
C THR A 249 -5.19 -10.17 15.83
N SER A 250 -6.35 -10.77 16.04
CA SER A 250 -6.52 -12.18 16.48
C SER A 250 -6.51 -13.27 15.39
N THR A 251 -5.90 -13.08 14.22
CA THR A 251 -6.00 -14.12 13.15
C THR A 251 -4.71 -14.52 12.42
N ILE A 252 -3.53 -14.21 12.95
CA ILE A 252 -2.29 -14.86 12.51
C ILE A 252 -2.05 -16.04 13.46
N LYS A 253 -2.28 -17.28 12.99
CA LYS A 253 -2.02 -18.49 13.79
C LYS A 253 -0.54 -18.90 13.71
N ALA A 254 -0.02 -19.47 14.79
CA ALA A 254 1.33 -20.04 14.90
C ALA A 254 1.58 -21.17 13.87
N ALA A 255 2.82 -21.67 13.81
CA ALA A 255 3.30 -22.67 12.83
C ALA A 255 2.54 -24.02 12.80
N GLN A 256 1.64 -24.30 13.75
CA GLN A 256 0.84 -25.54 13.78
C GLN A 256 -0.67 -25.22 13.77
N VAL A 257 -1.38 -25.76 12.77
CA VAL A 257 -2.83 -25.57 12.53
C VAL A 257 -3.59 -26.90 12.46
N TYR A 258 -2.98 -27.93 11.89
CA TYR A 258 -3.47 -29.29 11.87
C TYR A 258 -2.70 -30.12 12.90
N ASP A 259 -3.42 -30.58 13.92
CA ASP A 259 -2.88 -31.51 14.91
C ASP A 259 -2.94 -32.96 14.41
N ASN A 260 -3.76 -33.21 13.38
CA ASN A 260 -3.98 -34.52 12.77
C ASN A 260 -4.35 -35.62 13.78
N CYS A 261 -5.06 -35.27 14.85
CA CYS A 261 -5.64 -36.25 15.76
C CYS A 261 -6.68 -37.09 15.01
N LEU A 262 -6.74 -38.39 15.27
CA LEU A 262 -7.68 -39.28 14.59
C LEU A 262 -8.98 -39.39 15.38
N MET A 263 -10.10 -39.36 14.66
CA MET A 263 -11.42 -39.61 15.21
C MET A 263 -11.96 -40.89 14.61
N GLU A 264 -12.14 -41.91 15.44
CA GLU A 264 -12.70 -43.21 15.09
C GLU A 264 -14.19 -43.27 15.41
N ASN A 265 -14.93 -43.97 14.56
CA ASN A 265 -16.27 -44.42 14.83
C ASN A 265 -16.25 -45.54 15.90
N ILE A 266 -17.41 -45.90 16.44
CA ILE A 266 -17.53 -46.92 17.49
C ILE A 266 -16.96 -48.29 17.09
N ASP A 267 -16.99 -48.60 15.79
CA ASP A 267 -16.44 -49.82 15.17
C ASP A 267 -14.91 -49.76 14.94
N GLY A 268 -14.25 -48.66 15.28
CA GLY A 268 -12.82 -48.43 15.08
C GLY A 268 -12.47 -47.83 13.71
N THR A 269 -13.44 -47.62 12.81
CA THR A 269 -13.18 -47.01 11.50
C THR A 269 -12.80 -45.54 11.66
N VAL A 270 -11.66 -45.12 11.12
CA VAL A 270 -11.23 -43.71 11.15
C VAL A 270 -12.13 -42.86 10.26
N MET A 271 -12.78 -41.87 10.85
CA MET A 271 -13.74 -40.99 10.19
C MET A 271 -13.11 -39.70 9.67
N SER A 272 -12.25 -39.08 10.47
CA SER A 272 -11.64 -37.80 10.11
C SER A 272 -10.40 -37.48 10.93
N THR A 273 -9.61 -36.55 10.42
CA THR A 273 -8.60 -35.86 11.22
C THR A 273 -9.20 -34.64 11.93
N CYS A 274 -8.73 -34.35 13.14
CA CYS A 274 -9.23 -33.25 13.96
C CYS A 274 -8.14 -32.59 14.81
N SER A 275 -8.50 -31.52 15.51
CA SER A 275 -7.61 -30.77 16.40
C SER A 275 -7.67 -31.28 17.84
N HIS A 276 -6.61 -31.07 18.62
CA HIS A 276 -6.57 -31.34 20.06
C HIS A 276 -7.76 -30.72 20.80
N LYS A 277 -8.08 -29.45 20.52
CA LYS A 277 -9.27 -28.79 21.12
C LYS A 277 -10.58 -29.53 20.85
N LYS A 278 -10.72 -30.16 19.68
CA LYS A 278 -11.91 -30.92 19.33
C LYS A 278 -11.89 -32.25 20.08
N VAL A 279 -10.74 -32.92 20.12
CA VAL A 279 -10.53 -34.12 20.95
C VAL A 279 -10.94 -33.86 22.40
N ASP A 280 -10.38 -32.83 23.03
CA ASP A 280 -10.62 -32.52 24.44
C ASP A 280 -12.08 -32.14 24.68
N TRP A 281 -12.71 -31.42 23.75
CA TRP A 281 -14.14 -31.13 23.83
C TRP A 281 -14.98 -32.41 23.80
N TYR A 282 -14.76 -33.33 22.85
CA TYR A 282 -15.52 -34.59 22.76
C TYR A 282 -15.37 -35.45 24.02
N ILE A 283 -14.15 -35.53 24.58
CA ILE A 283 -13.89 -36.24 25.84
C ILE A 283 -14.61 -35.56 27.00
N SER A 284 -14.51 -34.22 27.11
CA SER A 284 -15.15 -33.47 28.21
C SER A 284 -16.68 -33.57 28.19
N GLN A 285 -17.28 -33.77 27.02
CA GLN A 285 -18.72 -33.95 26.87
C GLN A 285 -19.15 -35.42 27.03
N GLY A 286 -18.23 -36.34 27.32
CA GLY A 286 -18.53 -37.77 27.43
C GLY A 286 -18.90 -38.44 26.09
N LEU A 287 -18.62 -37.79 24.97
CA LEU A 287 -19.00 -38.23 23.62
C LEU A 287 -17.96 -39.16 22.98
N ALA A 288 -16.75 -39.21 23.53
CA ALA A 288 -15.67 -40.04 23.02
C ALA A 288 -14.71 -40.45 24.15
N LYS A 289 -13.97 -41.53 23.92
CA LYS A 289 -12.86 -41.97 24.78
C LYS A 289 -11.52 -41.87 24.06
N LEU A 290 -10.46 -41.60 24.82
CA LEU A 290 -9.09 -41.67 24.31
C LEU A 290 -8.70 -43.13 24.08
N VAL A 291 -8.18 -43.45 22.90
CA VAL A 291 -7.74 -44.80 22.50
C VAL A 291 -6.22 -44.90 22.42
N LYS A 292 -5.58 -43.85 21.90
CA LYS A 292 -4.13 -43.81 21.66
C LYS A 292 -3.61 -42.40 21.83
N ASP A 293 -2.40 -42.24 22.34
CA ASP A 293 -1.78 -40.92 22.56
C ASP A 293 -1.00 -40.37 21.36
N ASN A 294 -0.35 -41.22 20.55
CA ASN A 294 0.43 -40.77 19.39
C ASN A 294 0.23 -41.66 18.13
N PRO A 295 -0.34 -41.13 17.02
CA PRO A 295 -1.08 -39.87 16.98
C PRO A 295 -2.28 -39.93 17.94
N ARG A 296 -2.67 -38.80 18.53
CA ARG A 296 -3.75 -38.76 19.51
C ARG A 296 -5.06 -39.18 18.84
N THR A 297 -5.69 -40.23 19.33
CA THR A 297 -6.86 -40.85 18.72
C THR A 297 -7.99 -40.96 19.73
N ILE A 298 -9.17 -40.47 19.36
CA ILE A 298 -10.41 -40.67 20.11
C ILE A 298 -11.37 -41.58 19.36
N ARG A 299 -12.14 -42.38 20.10
CA ARG A 299 -13.23 -43.18 19.57
C ARG A 299 -14.56 -42.67 20.11
N LEU A 300 -15.49 -42.39 19.20
CA LEU A 300 -16.83 -41.95 19.56
C LEU A 300 -17.57 -43.05 20.34
N ASN A 301 -18.40 -42.63 21.29
CA ASN A 301 -19.25 -43.53 22.06
C ASN A 301 -20.57 -43.85 21.33
N PHE A 302 -20.76 -43.31 20.12
CA PHE A 302 -21.93 -43.52 19.28
C PHE A 302 -21.51 -43.78 17.82
N SER A 303 -22.38 -44.45 17.06
CA SER A 303 -22.13 -44.71 15.64
C SER A 303 -22.42 -43.46 14.81
N ALA A 304 -21.49 -43.08 13.95
CA ALA A 304 -21.68 -42.06 12.95
C ALA A 304 -22.00 -42.68 11.58
N ASP A 305 -22.95 -42.09 10.86
CA ASP A 305 -23.28 -42.55 9.52
C ASP A 305 -22.19 -42.14 8.51
N LEU A 306 -21.54 -43.14 7.93
CA LEU A 306 -20.49 -42.98 6.93
C LEU A 306 -20.94 -43.43 5.53
N LYS A 307 -22.20 -43.87 5.34
CA LYS A 307 -22.66 -44.51 4.10
C LYS A 307 -22.55 -43.62 2.85
N ASN A 308 -22.66 -42.31 3.02
CA ASN A 308 -22.61 -41.34 1.92
C ASN A 308 -21.21 -40.78 1.65
N ARG A 309 -20.17 -41.32 2.28
CA ARG A 309 -18.80 -40.84 2.13
C ARG A 309 -18.14 -41.50 0.92
N LYS A 310 -17.99 -40.76 -0.19
CA LYS A 310 -17.38 -41.30 -1.41
C LYS A 310 -15.85 -41.30 -1.40
N ASP A 311 -15.21 -40.49 -0.55
CA ASP A 311 -13.75 -40.31 -0.56
C ASP A 311 -13.07 -40.38 0.82
N LYS A 312 -11.74 -40.55 0.77
CA LYS A 312 -10.86 -40.58 1.95
C LYS A 312 -10.24 -39.21 2.31
N PHE A 313 -10.60 -38.11 1.66
CA PHE A 313 -10.04 -36.77 1.88
C PHE A 313 -10.13 -36.33 3.34
N SER A 314 -11.26 -36.60 4.00
CA SER A 314 -11.48 -36.20 5.41
C SER A 314 -10.59 -36.94 6.41
N VAL A 315 -10.04 -38.12 6.05
CA VAL A 315 -9.11 -38.88 6.90
C VAL A 315 -7.65 -38.63 6.54
N LEU A 316 -7.38 -37.91 5.45
CA LEU A 316 -6.01 -37.61 5.09
C LEU A 316 -5.37 -36.70 6.16
N PRO A 317 -4.21 -37.08 6.70
CA PRO A 317 -3.40 -36.16 7.47
C PRO A 317 -3.00 -34.99 6.57
N ARG A 318 -3.04 -33.79 7.13
CA ARG A 318 -2.72 -32.57 6.39
C ARG A 318 -1.43 -32.00 6.93
N GLU A 319 -0.53 -31.70 6.02
CA GLU A 319 0.70 -31.02 6.36
C GLU A 319 0.43 -29.57 6.75
N ASN A 320 1.19 -29.07 7.73
CA ASN A 320 1.19 -27.67 8.10
C ASN A 320 2.10 -26.88 7.16
N ILE A 321 1.72 -26.84 5.88
CA ILE A 321 2.40 -26.06 4.84
C ILE A 321 1.38 -25.30 3.99
N CYS A 322 1.84 -24.22 3.37
CA CYS A 322 1.03 -23.48 2.43
C CYS A 322 0.81 -24.31 1.17
N THR A 323 -0.45 -24.62 0.85
CA THR A 323 -0.82 -25.39 -0.35
C THR A 323 -0.29 -24.81 -1.66
N VAL A 324 -0.11 -23.48 -1.72
CA VAL A 324 0.44 -22.81 -2.91
C VAL A 324 1.96 -22.89 -3.00
N CYS A 325 2.68 -22.32 -2.03
CA CYS A 325 4.13 -22.13 -2.10
C CYS A 325 4.96 -23.05 -1.19
N GLY A 326 4.34 -23.89 -0.36
CA GLY A 326 5.04 -24.81 0.54
C GLY A 326 5.55 -24.21 1.84
N ARG A 327 5.34 -22.90 2.07
CA ARG A 327 5.80 -22.21 3.28
C ARG A 327 5.23 -22.84 4.57
N PRO A 328 6.05 -23.11 5.61
CA PRO A 328 5.63 -23.81 6.82
C PRO A 328 5.12 -22.90 7.95
N GLU A 329 4.74 -21.65 7.67
CA GLU A 329 4.41 -20.66 8.72
C GLU A 329 3.37 -19.61 8.29
N TYR A 330 2.82 -18.90 9.30
CA TYR A 330 1.88 -17.78 9.18
C TYR A 330 0.60 -18.12 8.42
N PHE A 331 -0.14 -19.10 8.94
CA PHE A 331 -1.25 -19.69 8.21
C PHE A 331 -2.59 -18.96 8.34
N ARG A 332 -3.36 -19.00 7.24
CA ARG A 332 -4.80 -18.75 7.22
C ARG A 332 -5.52 -19.85 6.45
N LYS A 333 -6.68 -20.26 6.96
CA LYS A 333 -7.59 -21.18 6.26
C LYS A 333 -8.34 -20.40 5.18
N LYS A 334 -8.00 -20.65 3.92
CA LYS A 334 -8.69 -20.09 2.76
C LYS A 334 -9.91 -20.94 2.42
N LYS A 335 -11.07 -20.29 2.34
CA LYS A 335 -12.26 -20.88 1.73
C LYS A 335 -12.17 -20.64 0.22
N ILE A 336 -12.12 -21.72 -0.55
CA ILE A 336 -12.03 -21.65 -2.03
C ILE A 336 -13.32 -21.10 -2.61
N ILE A 337 -14.45 -21.53 -2.07
CA ILE A 337 -15.74 -20.91 -2.32
C ILE A 337 -16.02 -19.95 -1.16
N PRO A 338 -16.16 -18.63 -1.39
CA PRO A 338 -16.36 -17.68 -0.31
C PRO A 338 -17.65 -17.94 0.48
N LYS A 339 -17.62 -17.62 1.78
CA LYS A 339 -18.75 -17.87 2.71
C LYS A 339 -20.03 -17.13 2.32
N GLU A 340 -19.92 -16.04 1.56
CA GLU A 340 -21.05 -15.29 1.04
C GLU A 340 -21.88 -16.10 0.03
N PHE A 341 -21.26 -17.00 -0.73
CA PHE A 341 -21.97 -17.94 -1.60
C PHE A 341 -22.43 -19.19 -0.83
N VAL A 342 -21.52 -19.79 -0.04
CA VAL A 342 -21.82 -21.06 0.67
C VAL A 342 -23.02 -20.94 1.59
N ARG A 343 -23.25 -19.80 2.25
CA ARG A 343 -24.40 -19.61 3.16
C ARG A 343 -25.75 -19.81 2.46
N HIS A 344 -25.84 -19.48 1.18
CA HIS A 344 -27.07 -19.53 0.37
C HIS A 344 -27.27 -20.90 -0.31
N MET A 345 -26.28 -21.80 -0.25
CA MET A 345 -26.40 -23.14 -0.81
C MET A 345 -27.29 -24.06 0.06
N PRO A 346 -27.98 -25.06 -0.53
CA PRO A 346 -28.71 -26.08 0.26
C PRO A 346 -27.79 -26.91 1.17
N THR A 347 -28.33 -27.48 2.24
CA THR A 347 -27.56 -28.24 3.26
C THR A 347 -26.78 -29.41 2.65
N ALA A 348 -27.34 -30.10 1.66
CA ALA A 348 -26.68 -31.21 0.94
C ALA A 348 -25.35 -30.80 0.28
N TYR A 349 -25.16 -29.51 -0.04
CA TYR A 349 -23.94 -29.01 -0.68
C TYR A 349 -22.96 -28.39 0.33
N LYS A 350 -23.36 -28.23 1.60
CA LYS A 350 -22.57 -27.64 2.70
C LYS A 350 -21.74 -28.67 3.46
N SER A 351 -21.95 -29.96 3.26
CA SER A 351 -21.19 -31.08 3.88
C SER A 351 -19.70 -31.10 3.50
N HIS A 352 -19.34 -30.54 2.34
CA HIS A 352 -18.01 -30.68 1.72
C HIS A 352 -17.01 -29.56 2.08
N ILE A 353 -17.30 -28.79 3.12
CA ILE A 353 -16.48 -27.67 3.60
C ILE A 353 -15.00 -28.03 3.79
N PRO A 354 -14.60 -29.24 4.26
CA PRO A 354 -13.20 -29.57 4.45
C PRO A 354 -12.36 -29.61 3.16
N HIS A 355 -12.98 -29.97 2.03
CA HIS A 355 -12.35 -30.04 0.70
C HIS A 355 -12.11 -28.64 0.12
N ASP A 356 -13.08 -27.74 0.32
CA ASP A 356 -13.00 -26.34 -0.12
C ASP A 356 -12.29 -25.43 0.90
N THR A 357 -11.55 -26.02 1.85
CA THR A 357 -10.74 -25.30 2.83
C THR A 357 -9.28 -25.70 2.72
N LEU A 358 -8.47 -24.81 2.13
CA LEU A 358 -7.03 -25.00 1.97
C LEU A 358 -6.24 -24.15 2.96
N LEU A 359 -5.05 -24.63 3.33
CA LEU A 359 -4.14 -23.91 4.22
C LEU A 359 -3.20 -23.06 3.38
N LEU A 360 -3.32 -21.74 3.47
CA LEU A 360 -2.42 -20.83 2.78
C LEU A 360 -1.56 -20.09 3.79
N CYS A 361 -0.31 -19.82 3.46
CA CYS A 361 0.43 -18.78 4.16
C CYS A 361 -0.30 -17.46 3.93
N TYR A 362 -0.11 -16.52 4.84
CA TYR A 362 -0.76 -15.22 4.82
C TYR A 362 -0.63 -14.52 3.44
N TRP A 363 0.49 -14.69 2.74
CA TRP A 363 0.76 -14.09 1.41
C TRP A 363 -0.08 -14.69 0.31
N CYS A 364 -0.04 -16.01 0.18
CA CYS A 364 -0.86 -16.72 -0.78
C CYS A 364 -2.35 -16.51 -0.49
N HIS A 365 -2.73 -16.39 0.78
CA HIS A 365 -4.10 -16.08 1.17
C HIS A 365 -4.54 -14.71 0.64
N ILE A 366 -3.77 -13.64 0.83
CA ILE A 366 -4.18 -12.33 0.31
C ILE A 366 -4.09 -12.30 -1.22
N LYS A 367 -3.03 -12.87 -1.83
CA LYS A 367 -2.92 -12.95 -3.29
C LYS A 367 -4.13 -13.66 -3.91
N SER A 368 -4.57 -14.76 -3.31
CA SER A 368 -5.80 -15.45 -3.71
C SER A 368 -7.03 -14.55 -3.56
N ASN A 369 -7.18 -13.84 -2.44
CA ASN A 369 -8.30 -12.91 -2.26
C ASN A 369 -8.33 -11.78 -3.32
N THR A 370 -7.16 -11.32 -3.80
CA THR A 370 -7.10 -10.36 -4.91
C THR A 370 -7.71 -10.95 -6.17
N PHE A 371 -7.31 -12.17 -6.53
CA PHE A 371 -7.79 -12.83 -7.74
C PHE A 371 -9.26 -13.22 -7.65
N ASP A 372 -9.77 -13.50 -6.45
CA ASP A 372 -11.19 -13.77 -6.26
C ASP A 372 -12.07 -12.62 -6.77
N SER A 373 -11.59 -11.36 -6.71
CA SER A 373 -12.34 -10.22 -7.26
C SER A 373 -12.62 -10.37 -8.75
N THR A 374 -11.71 -10.99 -9.52
CA THR A 374 -11.87 -11.22 -10.95
C THR A 374 -12.96 -12.25 -11.25
N ILE A 375 -13.03 -13.35 -10.48
CA ILE A 375 -14.11 -14.33 -10.64
C ILE A 375 -15.44 -13.83 -10.08
N ARG A 376 -15.44 -13.02 -9.01
CA ARG A 376 -16.68 -12.37 -8.54
C ARG A 376 -17.31 -11.52 -9.63
N LYS A 377 -16.49 -10.66 -10.26
CA LYS A 377 -16.94 -9.83 -11.39
C LYS A 377 -17.53 -10.70 -12.50
N LYS A 378 -16.80 -11.75 -12.93
CA LYS A 378 -17.29 -12.69 -13.94
C LYS A 378 -18.62 -13.35 -13.57
N LEU A 379 -18.80 -13.77 -12.32
CA LEU A 379 -20.05 -14.39 -11.85
C LEU A 379 -21.20 -13.39 -11.79
N PHE A 380 -20.92 -12.15 -11.36
CA PHE A 380 -21.91 -11.07 -11.34
C PHE A 380 -22.34 -10.66 -12.76
N ASP A 381 -21.41 -10.63 -13.71
CA ASP A 381 -21.70 -10.36 -15.13
C ASP A 381 -22.60 -11.46 -15.73
N ILE A 382 -22.29 -12.74 -15.48
CA ILE A 382 -23.11 -13.89 -15.95
C ILE A 382 -24.56 -13.78 -15.43
N CYS A 383 -24.71 -13.33 -14.17
CA CYS A 383 -26.01 -13.21 -13.52
C CYS A 383 -26.66 -11.82 -13.70
N LYS A 384 -26.06 -10.93 -14.50
CA LYS A 384 -26.54 -9.55 -14.76
C LYS A 384 -26.80 -8.74 -13.48
N THR A 385 -25.93 -8.86 -12.48
CA THR A 385 -26.05 -8.11 -11.22
C THR A 385 -25.13 -6.89 -11.21
N ASN A 386 -25.69 -5.67 -11.24
CA ASN A 386 -24.95 -4.40 -11.19
C ASN A 386 -24.64 -3.96 -9.75
N GLU A 387 -23.83 -4.73 -9.01
CA GLU A 387 -23.31 -4.29 -7.70
C GLU A 387 -21.80 -4.00 -7.80
N VAL A 388 -21.41 -2.77 -7.45
CA VAL A 388 -20.01 -2.34 -7.41
C VAL A 388 -19.32 -2.97 -6.21
N ASN A 389 -18.17 -3.62 -6.42
CA ASN A 389 -17.40 -4.17 -5.32
C ASN A 389 -16.63 -3.03 -4.61
N PRO A 390 -16.91 -2.69 -3.33
CA PRO A 390 -16.21 -1.63 -2.59
C PRO A 390 -14.68 -1.85 -2.47
N ASN A 391 -14.19 -3.05 -2.77
CA ASN A 391 -12.76 -3.38 -2.81
C ASN A 391 -12.17 -3.43 -4.23
N GLU A 392 -12.95 -3.18 -5.29
CA GLU A 392 -12.52 -3.26 -6.70
C GLU A 392 -11.31 -2.35 -7.00
N TYR A 393 -11.22 -1.20 -6.32
CA TYR A 393 -10.17 -0.19 -6.54
C TYR A 393 -9.00 -0.29 -5.55
N ARG A 394 -9.04 -1.19 -4.57
CA ARG A 394 -7.93 -1.32 -3.59
C ARG A 394 -6.81 -2.14 -4.24
N LYS A 395 -5.60 -1.58 -4.35
CA LYS A 395 -4.39 -2.27 -4.88
C LYS A 395 -3.91 -3.39 -3.93
N ILE A 396 -4.68 -4.47 -3.82
CA ILE A 396 -4.44 -5.61 -2.90
C ILE A 396 -3.03 -6.24 -3.08
N PRO A 397 -2.41 -6.35 -4.29
CA PRO A 397 -1.06 -6.90 -4.45
C PRO A 397 0.03 -6.15 -3.67
N ALA A 398 -0.06 -4.82 -3.57
CA ALA A 398 0.91 -4.00 -2.84
C ALA A 398 0.79 -4.21 -1.32
N TYR A 399 -0.45 -4.33 -0.83
CA TYR A 399 -0.72 -4.64 0.58
C TYR A 399 -0.16 -6.01 1.00
N VAL A 400 -0.26 -7.03 0.14
CA VAL A 400 0.29 -8.37 0.38
C VAL A 400 1.81 -8.30 0.55
N LYS A 401 2.49 -7.62 -0.37
CA LYS A 401 3.95 -7.47 -0.33
C LYS A 401 4.39 -6.78 0.96
N ILE A 402 3.76 -5.64 1.28
CA ILE A 402 4.04 -4.84 2.49
C ILE A 402 3.90 -5.65 3.77
N MET A 403 2.83 -6.42 3.90
CA MET A 403 2.62 -7.21 5.10
C MET A 403 3.70 -8.33 5.21
N ARG A 404 4.28 -8.85 4.11
CA ARG A 404 5.25 -9.99 4.14
C ARG A 404 6.54 -9.52 4.69
N SER A 405 7.01 -8.48 4.06
CA SER A 405 8.14 -7.69 4.46
C SER A 405 8.06 -7.34 5.94
N LYS A 406 6.90 -6.94 6.44
CA LYS A 406 6.67 -6.65 7.85
C LYS A 406 6.79 -7.87 8.77
N SER A 407 6.22 -9.02 8.40
CA SER A 407 6.33 -10.27 9.17
C SER A 407 7.75 -10.83 9.21
N LEU A 408 8.45 -10.84 8.06
CA LEU A 408 9.85 -11.24 7.98
C LEU A 408 10.74 -10.29 8.79
N ALA A 409 10.50 -8.98 8.67
CA ALA A 409 11.22 -7.97 9.42
C ALA A 409 11.04 -8.12 10.92
N GLN A 410 9.82 -8.37 11.40
CA GLN A 410 9.57 -8.64 12.82
C GLN A 410 10.34 -9.87 13.32
N THR A 411 10.40 -10.93 12.51
CA THR A 411 11.16 -12.15 12.85
C THR A 411 12.66 -11.85 12.93
N LEU A 412 13.19 -11.15 11.93
CA LEU A 412 14.60 -10.75 11.85
C LEU A 412 15.00 -9.68 12.87
N LEU A 413 14.07 -8.93 13.46
CA LEU A 413 14.36 -7.95 14.52
C LEU A 413 14.26 -8.58 15.91
N LYS A 414 13.26 -9.43 16.16
CA LYS A 414 13.00 -9.98 17.51
C LYS A 414 13.77 -11.25 17.80
N SER A 415 13.94 -12.12 16.80
CA SER A 415 14.38 -13.50 17.01
C SER A 415 15.65 -13.85 16.27
N ARG A 416 16.32 -12.91 15.59
CA ARG A 416 17.53 -13.17 14.80
C ARG A 416 18.61 -13.89 15.57
N HIS A 417 18.84 -13.53 16.83
CA HIS A 417 19.86 -14.15 17.69
C HIS A 417 19.61 -15.65 17.98
N LYS A 418 18.42 -16.18 17.68
CA LYS A 418 18.05 -17.60 17.87
C LYS A 418 18.01 -18.40 16.56
N LEU A 419 18.32 -17.77 15.42
CA LEU A 419 18.19 -18.39 14.10
C LEU A 419 19.57 -18.75 13.52
N PRO A 420 19.69 -19.88 12.81
CA PRO A 420 20.90 -20.18 12.04
C PRO A 420 21.17 -19.15 10.94
N ASP A 421 22.45 -18.86 10.63
CA ASP A 421 22.85 -17.85 9.64
C ASP A 421 22.25 -18.08 8.25
N LYS A 422 22.13 -19.35 7.84
CA LYS A 422 21.49 -19.73 6.58
C LYS A 422 20.03 -19.26 6.51
N ILE A 423 19.27 -19.46 7.60
CA ILE A 423 17.87 -19.01 7.70
C ILE A 423 17.81 -17.48 7.69
N ILE A 424 18.72 -16.80 8.39
CA ILE A 424 18.78 -15.33 8.38
C ILE A 424 19.01 -14.80 6.96
N TYR A 425 19.91 -15.43 6.21
CA TYR A 425 20.18 -15.07 4.81
C TYR A 425 18.97 -15.32 3.90
N GLU A 426 18.30 -16.46 4.02
CA GLU A 426 17.09 -16.79 3.25
C GLU A 426 15.95 -15.80 3.52
N LEU A 427 15.72 -15.42 4.79
CA LEU A 427 14.71 -14.41 5.15
C LEU A 427 15.06 -13.03 4.59
N LYS A 428 16.34 -12.64 4.62
CA LYS A 428 16.81 -11.39 4.01
C LYS A 428 16.69 -11.43 2.49
N LEU A 429 17.02 -12.54 1.85
CA LEU A 429 16.88 -12.74 0.41
C LEU A 429 15.43 -12.58 -0.03
N GLU A 430 14.48 -13.16 0.70
CA GLU A 430 13.05 -13.02 0.38
C GLU A 430 12.58 -11.55 0.48
N ILE A 431 12.97 -10.83 1.53
CA ILE A 431 12.70 -9.38 1.62
C ILE A 431 13.35 -8.64 0.44
N ALA A 432 14.60 -8.99 0.12
CA ALA A 432 15.35 -8.38 -0.96
C ALA A 432 14.65 -8.56 -2.32
N GLU A 433 14.17 -9.75 -2.64
CA GLU A 433 13.42 -10.04 -3.85
C GLU A 433 12.10 -9.25 -3.91
N ILE A 434 11.39 -9.10 -2.79
CA ILE A 434 10.12 -8.33 -2.73
C ILE A 434 10.33 -6.86 -3.11
N TYR A 435 11.45 -6.27 -2.68
CA TYR A 435 11.80 -4.86 -2.95
C TYR A 435 12.83 -4.69 -4.07
N ASN A 436 13.17 -5.77 -4.77
CA ASN A 436 14.18 -5.80 -5.82
C ASN A 436 15.52 -5.16 -5.42
N ILE A 437 15.99 -5.46 -4.20
CA ILE A 437 17.28 -5.02 -3.64
C ILE A 437 18.17 -6.24 -3.38
N LYS A 438 19.47 -6.03 -3.16
CA LYS A 438 20.39 -7.12 -2.79
C LYS A 438 20.20 -7.54 -1.31
N PRO A 439 20.35 -8.81 -0.93
CA PRO A 439 20.10 -9.29 0.44
C PRO A 439 20.95 -8.61 1.51
N ASN A 440 22.18 -8.24 1.15
CA ASN A 440 23.09 -7.51 2.02
C ASN A 440 22.66 -6.05 2.28
N ARG A 441 21.62 -5.55 1.60
CA ARG A 441 21.02 -4.22 1.86
C ARG A 441 19.79 -4.28 2.77
N VAL A 442 19.42 -5.46 3.25
CA VAL A 442 18.37 -5.64 4.25
C VAL A 442 18.96 -5.44 5.65
N PHE A 443 19.17 -4.17 6.01
CA PHE A 443 19.70 -3.72 7.31
C PHE A 443 18.59 -3.53 8.35
N ASP A 444 18.95 -3.43 9.62
CA ASP A 444 17.96 -3.33 10.72
C ASP A 444 17.07 -2.10 10.62
N SER A 445 17.60 -0.95 10.21
CA SER A 445 16.83 0.26 9.94
C SER A 445 15.79 0.09 8.81
N PHE A 446 16.11 -0.71 7.79
CA PHE A 446 15.18 -1.07 6.74
C PHE A 446 14.09 -2.00 7.26
N LEU A 447 14.45 -3.03 8.05
CA LEU A 447 13.49 -3.91 8.70
C LEU A 447 12.55 -3.14 9.64
N GLU A 448 13.07 -2.23 10.46
CA GLU A 448 12.28 -1.38 11.36
C GLU A 448 11.29 -0.52 10.59
N THR A 449 11.73 0.06 9.46
CA THR A 449 10.87 0.79 8.54
C THR A 449 9.72 -0.08 8.04
N LEU A 450 9.99 -1.33 7.62
CA LEU A 450 8.95 -2.27 7.18
C LEU A 450 7.91 -2.56 8.27
N VAL A 451 8.32 -2.60 9.55
CA VAL A 451 7.41 -2.82 10.69
C VAL A 451 6.53 -1.60 10.99
N THR A 452 7.01 -0.39 10.72
CA THR A 452 6.24 0.84 10.97
C THR A 452 5.13 1.13 9.95
N ILE A 453 5.10 0.41 8.81
CA ILE A 453 4.06 0.60 7.80
C ILE A 453 2.67 0.28 8.39
N LYS A 454 1.74 1.24 8.34
CA LYS A 454 0.35 1.08 8.84
C LYS A 454 -0.37 -0.03 8.06
N SER A 455 -0.93 -1.00 8.78
CA SER A 455 -1.73 -2.09 8.21
C SER A 455 -3.06 -1.54 7.70
N LEU A 456 -3.44 -1.80 6.45
CA LEU A 456 -4.76 -1.45 5.92
C LEU A 456 -5.84 -2.32 6.59
N LYS A 457 -6.96 -1.71 7.00
CA LYS A 457 -8.16 -2.45 7.45
C LYS A 457 -8.90 -2.95 6.22
N TYR A 458 -9.10 -4.26 6.12
CA TYR A 458 -10.04 -4.84 5.16
C TYR A 458 -11.44 -4.73 5.79
N GLU A 459 -12.35 -4.02 5.15
CA GLU A 459 -13.74 -3.97 5.59
C GLU A 459 -14.39 -5.33 5.41
N ASN A 460 -15.23 -5.72 6.38
CA ASN A 460 -15.96 -6.98 6.29
C ASN A 460 -16.90 -6.95 5.08
N ASP A 461 -16.87 -8.03 4.29
CA ASP A 461 -17.64 -8.30 3.06
C ASP A 461 -19.17 -8.42 3.29
N SER A 462 -19.74 -7.75 4.30
CA SER A 462 -21.17 -7.82 4.59
C SER A 462 -22.04 -7.15 3.53
N GLN A 463 -21.46 -6.31 2.67
CA GLN A 463 -22.19 -5.59 1.60
C GLN A 463 -22.52 -6.46 0.37
N HIS A 464 -21.82 -7.57 0.12
CA HIS A 464 -22.03 -8.43 -1.07
C HIS A 464 -23.10 -9.54 -0.89
N ASN A 465 -23.90 -9.49 0.18
CA ASN A 465 -24.78 -10.60 0.56
C ASN A 465 -25.92 -10.83 -0.45
N ASN A 466 -26.36 -9.77 -1.16
CA ASN A 466 -27.47 -9.82 -2.11
C ASN A 466 -27.04 -10.30 -3.50
N ALA A 467 -25.96 -9.77 -4.09
CA ALA A 467 -25.43 -10.30 -5.34
C ALA A 467 -25.02 -11.78 -5.25
N ALA A 468 -24.34 -12.18 -4.16
CA ALA A 468 -23.96 -13.58 -3.97
C ALA A 468 -25.17 -14.53 -3.87
N LYS A 469 -26.28 -14.06 -3.28
CA LYS A 469 -27.55 -14.80 -3.22
C LYS A 469 -28.10 -15.04 -4.64
N LYS A 470 -28.20 -13.98 -5.45
CA LYS A 470 -28.68 -14.06 -6.84
C LYS A 470 -27.85 -15.01 -7.70
N VAL A 471 -26.52 -15.01 -7.52
CA VAL A 471 -25.64 -15.98 -8.22
C VAL A 471 -25.97 -17.41 -7.80
N VAL A 472 -26.12 -17.68 -6.50
CA VAL A 472 -26.43 -19.04 -6.03
C VAL A 472 -27.81 -19.49 -6.53
N GLU A 473 -28.81 -18.62 -6.50
CA GLU A 473 -30.16 -18.89 -7.03
C GLU A 473 -30.11 -19.22 -8.53
N HIS A 474 -29.39 -18.43 -9.33
CA HIS A 474 -29.22 -18.64 -10.76
C HIS A 474 -28.64 -20.02 -11.12
N PHE A 475 -27.60 -20.46 -10.39
CA PHE A 475 -26.99 -21.78 -10.61
C PHE A 475 -27.85 -22.91 -10.03
N LEU A 476 -28.63 -22.64 -8.98
CA LEU A 476 -29.54 -23.63 -8.39
C LEU A 476 -30.71 -23.93 -9.33
N GLU A 477 -31.34 -22.90 -9.92
CA GLU A 477 -32.44 -23.04 -10.88
C GLU A 477 -32.06 -23.88 -12.11
N ARG A 478 -30.79 -23.88 -12.49
CA ARG A 478 -30.25 -24.65 -13.62
C ARG A 478 -29.71 -26.02 -13.26
N ASN A 479 -29.85 -26.44 -11.99
CA ASN A 479 -29.22 -27.63 -11.44
C ASN A 479 -27.69 -27.68 -11.69
N ALA A 480 -27.04 -26.51 -11.68
CA ALA A 480 -25.64 -26.31 -12.06
C ALA A 480 -24.76 -25.90 -10.87
N LEU A 481 -25.18 -26.18 -9.63
CA LEU A 481 -24.43 -25.72 -8.45
C LEU A 481 -23.01 -26.33 -8.35
N ASN A 482 -22.83 -27.55 -8.87
CA ASN A 482 -21.49 -28.15 -8.99
C ASN A 482 -20.61 -27.43 -10.03
N GLU A 483 -21.20 -26.80 -11.05
CA GLU A 483 -20.49 -25.94 -11.99
C GLU A 483 -19.95 -24.71 -11.27
N LEU A 484 -20.77 -24.03 -10.45
CA LEU A 484 -20.33 -22.89 -9.64
C LEU A 484 -19.15 -23.27 -8.73
N LYS A 485 -19.21 -24.43 -8.06
CA LYS A 485 -18.10 -24.96 -7.24
C LYS A 485 -16.84 -25.18 -8.09
N THR A 486 -17.01 -25.80 -9.26
CA THR A 486 -15.93 -26.08 -10.23
C THR A 486 -15.29 -24.78 -10.71
N MET A 487 -16.06 -23.75 -11.02
CA MET A 487 -15.54 -22.45 -11.46
C MET A 487 -14.61 -21.82 -10.40
N TRP A 488 -15.02 -21.82 -9.12
CA TRP A 488 -14.19 -21.31 -8.02
C TRP A 488 -12.89 -22.10 -7.84
N ARG A 489 -12.99 -23.44 -7.88
CA ARG A 489 -11.83 -24.33 -7.76
C ARG A 489 -10.87 -24.19 -8.92
N GLN A 490 -11.39 -24.13 -10.15
CA GLN A 490 -10.59 -23.95 -11.35
C GLN A 490 -9.92 -22.58 -11.39
N HIS A 491 -10.64 -21.52 -10.98
CA HIS A 491 -10.06 -20.20 -10.86
C HIS A 491 -8.88 -20.17 -9.88
N PHE A 492 -9.01 -20.84 -8.73
CA PHE A 492 -7.90 -20.97 -7.79
C PHE A 492 -6.69 -21.67 -8.42
N LEU A 493 -6.89 -22.78 -9.14
CA LEU A 493 -5.78 -23.44 -9.85
C LEU A 493 -5.11 -22.53 -10.87
N ASN A 494 -5.91 -21.88 -11.72
CA ASN A 494 -5.41 -21.06 -12.82
C ASN A 494 -4.58 -19.87 -12.32
N THR A 495 -5.06 -19.21 -11.25
CA THR A 495 -4.46 -17.98 -10.74
C THR A 495 -3.36 -18.21 -9.72
N MET A 496 -3.48 -19.25 -8.89
CA MET A 496 -2.54 -19.51 -7.80
C MET A 496 -1.48 -20.55 -8.13
N LYS A 497 -1.71 -21.43 -9.12
CA LYS A 497 -0.78 -22.50 -9.54
C LYS A 497 -0.14 -23.25 -8.35
N PRO A 498 -0.97 -23.86 -7.48
CA PRO A 498 -0.48 -24.43 -6.23
C PRO A 498 0.42 -25.66 -6.44
N LYS A 499 1.51 -25.74 -5.68
CA LYS A 499 2.50 -26.84 -5.78
C LYS A 499 2.28 -27.99 -4.79
N TYR A 500 1.53 -27.76 -3.71
CA TYR A 500 1.39 -28.67 -2.57
C TYR A 500 -0.08 -28.94 -2.25
N LEU A 501 -0.90 -29.15 -3.29
CA LEU A 501 -2.29 -29.55 -3.11
C LEU A 501 -2.37 -30.91 -2.39
N PRO A 502 -3.33 -31.09 -1.46
CA PRO A 502 -3.60 -32.41 -0.91
C PRO A 502 -3.91 -33.37 -2.05
N THR A 503 -3.38 -34.59 -1.97
CA THR A 503 -3.40 -35.56 -3.09
C THR A 503 -4.79 -35.87 -3.62
N LEU A 504 -5.81 -35.86 -2.76
CA LEU A 504 -7.21 -36.11 -3.14
C LEU A 504 -8.00 -34.82 -3.41
N TRP A 505 -7.35 -33.66 -3.47
CA TRP A 505 -8.04 -32.41 -3.81
C TRP A 505 -8.34 -32.36 -5.31
N SER A 506 -9.60 -32.21 -5.68
CA SER A 506 -10.06 -32.17 -7.07
C SER A 506 -11.02 -31.02 -7.33
N VAL A 507 -10.97 -30.48 -8.54
CA VAL A 507 -11.92 -29.48 -9.07
C VAL A 507 -13.32 -30.08 -9.17
N SER A 508 -13.43 -31.32 -9.65
CA SER A 508 -14.69 -32.02 -9.90
C SER A 508 -15.29 -32.68 -8.67
N TYR A 509 -14.76 -32.40 -7.47
CA TYR A 509 -15.22 -33.04 -6.23
C TYR A 509 -16.69 -32.72 -5.90
N ASP A 510 -17.55 -33.70 -6.09
CA ASP A 510 -18.99 -33.60 -5.87
C ASP A 510 -19.37 -33.98 -4.43
N GLY A 511 -18.58 -34.82 -3.78
CA GLY A 511 -18.78 -35.21 -2.39
C GLY A 511 -18.77 -36.70 -2.14
#